data_AF-S4R8A3-F1
#
_entry.id   AF-S4R8A3-F1
#
_cell.length_a   1.000
_cell.length_b   1.000
_cell.length_c   1.000
_cell.angle_alpha   90.00
_cell.angle_beta   90.00
_cell.angle_gamma   90.00
#
_symmetry.space_group_name_H-M   'P 1'
#
loop_
_entity.id
_entity.type
_entity.pdbx_description
1 polymer ?
#
loop_
_entity_poly.entity_id
_entity_poly.type
_entity_poly.pdbx_seq_one_letter_code
_entity_poly.pdbx_strand_id
1 'polypeptide(L)'
;YVCSLSPELVERARVELGENPETRAQEVQKLREALARRPDIPARTDDAFLLRFLRARKFDHEKTLKLIKNYYKCHQTWPDVFQDFRPSAVKNVLDSGFIRVVPQRDSQGRRIIIQSPGERGPCH
;
A
#
# COMPACT_ATOMS: atom_id res chain seq x y z
N TYR A 1 -15.77 -5.69 3.64
CA TYR A 1 -14.68 -5.26 4.55
C TYR A 1 -15.19 -5.21 5.99
N VAL A 2 -14.44 -5.71 6.97
CA VAL A 2 -14.73 -5.52 8.41
C VAL A 2 -13.73 -4.52 8.97
N CYS A 3 -14.20 -3.45 9.59
CA CYS A 3 -13.32 -2.41 10.14
C CYS A 3 -12.71 -2.86 11.46
N SER A 4 -11.41 -3.12 11.48
CA SER A 4 -10.66 -3.54 12.67
C SER A 4 -9.89 -2.38 13.34
N LEU A 5 -10.20 -1.13 12.97
CA LEU A 5 -9.52 0.05 13.49
C LEU A 5 -10.11 0.47 14.84
N SER A 6 -9.28 0.97 15.75
CA SER A 6 -9.75 1.61 16.98
C SER A 6 -10.57 2.88 16.65
N PRO A 7 -11.47 3.33 17.55
CA PRO A 7 -12.24 4.55 17.34
C PRO A 7 -11.38 5.78 17.03
N GLU A 8 -10.24 5.92 17.71
CA GLU A 8 -9.26 6.99 17.46
C GLU A 8 -8.73 6.96 16.01
N LEU A 9 -8.39 5.76 15.50
CA LEU A 9 -7.91 5.61 14.13
C LEU A 9 -8.99 5.85 13.09
N VAL A 10 -10.25 5.53 13.42
CA VAL A 10 -11.40 5.84 12.56
C VAL A 10 -11.59 7.36 12.47
N GLU A 11 -11.55 8.06 13.60
CA GLU A 11 -11.69 9.52 13.61
C GLU A 11 -10.53 10.21 12.90
N ARG A 12 -9.30 9.73 13.11
CA ARG A 12 -8.14 10.22 12.37
C ARG A 12 -8.27 10.00 10.87
N ALA A 13 -8.78 8.84 10.43
CA ALA A 13 -9.05 8.59 9.01
C ALA A 13 -10.13 9.53 8.45
N ARG A 14 -11.17 9.84 9.23
CA ARG A 14 -12.21 10.81 8.86
C ARG A 14 -11.61 12.19 8.63
N VAL A 15 -10.79 12.67 9.56
CA VAL A 15 -10.18 14.02 9.50
C VAL A 15 -9.09 14.13 8.44
N GLU A 16 -8.17 13.17 8.39
CA GLU A 16 -6.98 13.27 7.53
C GLU A 16 -7.21 12.83 6.09
N LEU A 17 -8.09 11.84 5.89
CA LEU A 17 -8.33 11.18 4.61
C LEU A 17 -9.72 11.48 4.02
N GLY A 18 -10.61 12.13 4.77
CA GLY A 18 -12.00 12.31 4.37
C GLY A 18 -12.79 11.00 4.34
N GLU A 19 -12.33 9.96 5.05
CA GLU A 19 -13.00 8.66 5.06
C GLU A 19 -14.28 8.71 5.90
N ASN A 20 -15.44 8.61 5.26
CA ASN A 20 -16.71 8.43 5.96
C ASN A 20 -17.07 6.92 6.03
N PRO A 21 -17.20 6.32 7.23
CA PRO A 21 -17.59 4.93 7.39
C PRO A 21 -18.92 4.55 6.71
N GLU A 22 -19.87 5.48 6.63
CA GLU A 22 -21.21 5.26 6.06
C GLU A 22 -21.17 5.18 4.54
N THR A 23 -20.36 6.02 3.89
CA THR A 23 -20.24 6.03 2.42
C THR A 23 -19.11 5.14 1.90
N ARG A 24 -18.23 4.64 2.77
CA ARG A 24 -17.06 3.81 2.41
C ARG A 24 -17.40 2.70 1.41
N ALA A 25 -18.47 1.94 1.67
CA ALA A 25 -18.87 0.83 0.80
C ALA A 25 -19.27 1.32 -0.60
N GLN A 26 -19.96 2.47 -0.67
CA GLN A 26 -20.35 3.11 -1.92
C GLN A 26 -19.13 3.65 -2.67
N GLU A 27 -18.17 4.25 -1.98
CA GLU A 27 -16.93 4.76 -2.57
C GLU A 27 -16.08 3.62 -3.17
N VAL A 28 -16.00 2.47 -2.49
CA VAL A 28 -15.36 1.26 -3.03
C VAL A 28 -16.10 0.76 -4.27
N GLN A 29 -17.44 0.75 -4.24
CA GLN A 29 -18.25 0.30 -5.36
C GLN A 29 -18.08 1.22 -6.59
N LYS A 30 -18.07 2.55 -6.41
CA LYS A 30 -17.80 3.52 -7.48
C LYS A 30 -16.44 3.26 -8.14
N LEU A 31 -15.40 3.02 -7.35
CA LEU A 31 -14.07 2.71 -7.87
C LEU A 31 -14.05 1.38 -8.65
N ARG A 32 -14.76 0.35 -8.13
CA ARG A 32 -14.90 -0.94 -8.82
C ARG A 32 -15.56 -0.79 -10.18
N GLU A 33 -16.63 -0.01 -10.26
CA GLU A 33 -17.33 0.29 -11.53
C GLU A 33 -16.45 1.07 -12.50
N ALA A 34 -15.67 2.05 -12.00
CA ALA A 34 -14.71 2.78 -12.82
C ALA A 34 -13.62 1.87 -13.40
N LEU A 35 -13.13 0.90 -12.61
CA LEU A 35 -12.15 -0.08 -13.07
C LEU A 35 -12.75 -1.09 -14.07
N ALA A 36 -14.02 -1.46 -13.92
CA ALA A 36 -14.71 -2.34 -14.87
C ALA A 36 -14.77 -1.74 -16.29
N ARG A 37 -14.78 -0.40 -16.40
CA ARG A 37 -14.72 0.33 -17.68
C ARG A 37 -13.29 0.44 -18.25
N ARG A 38 -12.29 -0.13 -17.57
CA ARG A 38 -10.86 -0.05 -17.90
C ARG A 38 -10.25 -1.44 -18.00
N PRO A 39 -10.59 -2.22 -19.05
CA PRO A 39 -10.08 -3.57 -19.23
C PRO A 39 -8.56 -3.63 -19.44
N ASP A 40 -7.91 -2.50 -19.74
CA ASP A 40 -6.46 -2.36 -19.81
C ASP A 40 -5.76 -2.51 -18.45
N ILE A 41 -6.51 -2.44 -17.35
CA ILE A 41 -5.98 -2.56 -15.99
C ILE A 41 -6.54 -3.86 -15.39
N PRO A 42 -5.74 -4.93 -15.27
CA PRO A 42 -6.17 -6.20 -14.67
C PRO A 42 -6.23 -6.08 -13.14
N ALA A 43 -7.07 -5.17 -12.64
CA ALA A 43 -7.11 -4.79 -11.24
C ALA A 43 -7.80 -5.83 -10.37
N ARG A 44 -7.16 -6.19 -9.25
CA ARG A 44 -7.83 -6.81 -8.11
C ARG A 44 -8.90 -5.85 -7.55
N THR A 45 -10.11 -6.35 -7.27
CA THR A 45 -11.29 -5.51 -6.93
C THR A 45 -11.94 -5.82 -5.58
N ASP A 46 -11.30 -6.60 -4.72
CA ASP A 46 -11.76 -6.79 -3.34
C ASP A 46 -11.64 -5.48 -2.53
N ASP A 47 -12.55 -5.31 -1.57
CA ASP A 47 -12.65 -4.08 -0.79
C ASP A 47 -11.34 -3.69 -0.12
N ALA A 48 -10.62 -4.65 0.48
CA ALA A 48 -9.42 -4.37 1.25
C ALA A 48 -8.27 -3.88 0.37
N PHE A 49 -8.17 -4.36 -0.87
CA PHE A 49 -7.22 -3.86 -1.85
C PHE A 49 -7.59 -2.45 -2.30
N LEU A 50 -8.83 -2.24 -2.76
CA LEU A 50 -9.29 -0.96 -3.28
C LEU A 50 -9.23 0.16 -2.22
N LEU A 51 -9.57 -0.14 -0.96
CA LEU A 51 -9.48 0.81 0.14
C LEU A 51 -8.06 1.33 0.38
N ARG A 52 -7.01 0.56 0.09
CA ARG A 52 -5.62 1.03 0.23
C ARG A 52 -5.35 2.21 -0.69
N PHE A 53 -5.84 2.13 -1.93
CA PHE A 53 -5.65 3.19 -2.93
C PHE A 53 -6.50 4.41 -2.64
N LEU A 54 -7.77 4.21 -2.25
CA LEU A 54 -8.66 5.31 -1.83
C LEU A 54 -8.06 6.07 -0.65
N ARG A 55 -7.61 5.36 0.40
CA ARG A 55 -6.97 5.98 1.57
C ARG A 55 -5.68 6.72 1.20
N ALA A 56 -4.84 6.14 0.35
CA ALA A 56 -3.60 6.77 -0.11
C ALA A 56 -3.81 8.07 -0.91
N ARG A 57 -5.03 8.29 -1.41
CA ARG A 57 -5.43 9.48 -2.16
C ARG A 57 -6.59 10.24 -1.53
N LYS A 58 -6.86 10.03 -0.23
CA LYS A 58 -7.89 10.75 0.52
C LYS A 58 -9.26 10.73 -0.16
N PHE A 59 -9.62 9.56 -0.71
CA PHE A 59 -10.87 9.32 -1.42
C PHE A 59 -11.07 10.16 -2.70
N ASP A 60 -10.01 10.77 -3.24
CA ASP A 60 -10.01 11.39 -4.57
C ASP A 60 -9.95 10.29 -5.65
N HIS A 61 -11.07 10.07 -6.34
CA HIS A 61 -11.22 8.98 -7.32
C HIS A 61 -10.31 9.12 -8.54
N GLU A 62 -10.11 10.34 -9.05
CA GLU A 62 -9.26 10.57 -10.22
C GLU A 62 -7.80 10.24 -9.90
N LYS A 63 -7.30 10.75 -8.76
CA LYS A 63 -5.95 10.44 -8.29
C LYS A 63 -5.80 8.96 -7.93
N THR A 64 -6.86 8.33 -7.42
CA THR A 64 -6.90 6.90 -7.10
C THR A 64 -6.73 6.05 -8.36
N LEU A 65 -7.50 6.32 -9.41
CA LEU A 65 -7.39 5.62 -10.69
C LEU A 65 -6.00 5.78 -11.32
N LYS A 66 -5.44 7.00 -11.26
CA LYS A 66 -4.06 7.26 -11.72
C LYS A 66 -3.03 6.44 -10.93
N LEU A 67 -3.18 6.33 -9.61
CA LEU A 67 -2.30 5.53 -8.76
C LEU A 67 -2.41 4.03 -9.09
N ILE A 68 -3.62 3.50 -9.28
CA ILE A 68 -3.83 2.10 -9.65
C ILE A 68 -3.21 1.80 -11.02
N LYS A 69 -3.42 2.67 -12.02
CA LYS A 69 -2.80 2.51 -13.34
C LYS A 69 -1.27 2.44 -13.23
N ASN A 70 -0.68 3.33 -12.45
CA ASN A 70 0.77 3.33 -12.22
C ASN A 70 1.26 2.07 -11.49
N TYR A 71 0.50 1.58 -10.52
CA TYR A 71 0.81 0.35 -9.79
C TYR A 71 0.94 -0.85 -10.74
N TYR A 72 -0.03 -1.06 -11.63
CA TYR A 72 0.02 -2.14 -12.61
C TYR A 72 1.07 -1.91 -13.70
N LYS A 73 1.27 -0.65 -14.12
CA LYS A 73 2.37 -0.29 -15.03
C LYS A 73 3.73 -0.67 -14.44
N CYS A 74 3.97 -0.40 -13.14
CA CYS A 74 5.22 -0.79 -12.49
C CYS A 74 5.42 -2.31 -12.47
N HIS A 75 4.36 -3.10 -12.23
CA HIS A 75 4.45 -4.57 -12.27
C HIS A 75 4.81 -5.08 -13.67
N GLN A 76 4.28 -4.45 -14.72
CA GLN A 76 4.61 -4.80 -16.11
C GLN A 76 6.02 -4.32 -16.51
N THR A 77 6.47 -3.18 -15.99
CA THR A 77 7.77 -2.58 -16.33
C THR A 77 8.92 -3.35 -15.67
N TRP A 78 8.71 -3.88 -14.48
CA TRP A 78 9.74 -4.53 -13.67
C TRP A 78 9.34 -5.96 -13.26
N PRO A 79 9.13 -6.87 -14.23
CA PRO A 79 8.68 -8.23 -13.94
C PRO A 79 9.66 -8.98 -13.01
N ASP A 80 10.97 -8.75 -13.15
CA ASP A 80 12.01 -9.35 -12.29
C ASP A 80 11.84 -8.99 -10.81
N VAL A 81 11.20 -7.86 -10.51
CA VAL A 81 10.94 -7.41 -9.14
C VAL A 81 9.59 -7.91 -8.63
N PHE A 82 8.57 -7.95 -9.50
CA PHE A 82 7.17 -8.12 -9.06
C PHE A 82 6.52 -9.46 -9.41
N GLN A 83 6.96 -10.20 -10.45
CA GLN A 83 6.37 -11.50 -10.81
C GLN A 83 6.86 -12.63 -9.91
N ASP A 84 8.16 -12.68 -9.61
CA ASP A 84 8.77 -13.75 -8.82
C ASP A 84 9.24 -13.28 -7.43
N PHE A 85 8.44 -12.40 -6.80
CA PHE A 85 8.71 -11.86 -5.47
C PHE A 85 8.49 -12.94 -4.39
N ARG A 86 9.47 -13.82 -4.24
CA ARG A 86 9.51 -14.87 -3.22
C ARG A 86 10.34 -14.40 -2.02
N PRO A 87 10.08 -14.89 -0.80
CA PRO A 87 10.92 -14.59 0.36
C PRO A 87 12.41 -14.85 0.09
N SER A 88 12.73 -15.89 -0.69
CA SER A 88 14.11 -16.21 -1.11
C SER A 88 14.76 -15.11 -1.97
N ALA A 89 13.99 -14.44 -2.82
CA ALA A 89 14.49 -13.39 -3.71
C ALA A 89 14.96 -12.14 -2.95
N VAL A 90 14.42 -11.91 -1.75
CA VAL A 90 14.78 -10.77 -0.89
C VAL A 90 15.58 -11.16 0.36
N LYS A 91 15.79 -12.45 0.62
CA LYS A 91 16.46 -12.95 1.82
C LYS A 91 17.84 -12.32 2.01
N ASN A 92 18.66 -12.24 0.97
CA ASN A 92 20.00 -11.64 1.05
C ASN A 92 19.96 -10.15 1.44
N VAL A 93 18.94 -9.41 0.99
CA VAL A 93 18.75 -8.00 1.33
C VAL A 93 18.31 -7.84 2.79
N LEU A 94 17.46 -8.74 3.27
CA LEU A 94 17.02 -8.76 4.67
C LEU A 94 18.16 -9.18 5.61
N ASP A 95 18.88 -10.25 5.26
CA ASP A 95 20.00 -10.80 6.04
C ASP A 95 21.20 -9.85 6.11
N SER A 96 21.43 -9.03 5.07
CA SER A 96 22.49 -8.01 5.08
C SER A 96 22.22 -6.87 6.06
N GLY A 97 21.03 -6.82 6.67
CA GLY A 97 20.61 -5.71 7.53
C GLY A 97 20.35 -4.41 6.78
N PHE A 98 20.35 -4.44 5.44
CA PHE A 98 20.12 -3.26 4.61
C PHE A 98 18.73 -2.67 4.85
N ILE A 99 17.71 -3.53 4.99
CA ILE A 99 16.35 -3.16 5.40
C ILE A 99 16.03 -3.87 6.70
N ARG A 100 15.68 -3.11 7.74
CA ARG A 100 15.19 -3.64 9.03
C ARG A 100 13.81 -3.09 9.34
N VAL A 101 12.88 -3.97 9.67
CA VAL A 101 11.54 -3.59 10.13
C VAL A 101 11.53 -3.67 11.66
N VAL A 102 11.32 -2.53 12.31
CA VAL A 102 11.27 -2.50 13.78
C VAL A 102 9.95 -3.15 14.24
N PRO A 103 9.97 -4.04 15.26
CA PRO A 103 8.76 -4.68 15.76
C PRO A 103 7.75 -3.68 16.29
N GLN A 104 8.24 -2.67 17.02
CA GLN A 104 7.47 -1.58 17.57
C GLN A 104 6.99 -0.63 16.47
N ARG A 105 5.86 0.02 16.74
CA ARG A 105 5.37 1.16 15.97
C ARG A 105 5.80 2.43 16.67
N ASP A 106 5.86 3.54 15.93
CA ASP A 106 6.07 4.84 16.56
C ASP A 106 4.83 5.30 17.36
N SER A 107 4.93 6.46 18.01
CA SER A 107 3.85 7.06 18.80
C SER A 107 2.57 7.35 18.00
N GLN A 108 2.65 7.36 16.67
CA GLN A 108 1.51 7.58 15.77
C GLN A 108 0.97 6.27 15.17
N GLY A 109 1.54 5.13 15.56
CA GLY A 109 1.15 3.81 15.07
C GLY A 109 1.71 3.46 13.69
N ARG A 110 2.70 4.20 13.17
CA ARG A 110 3.34 3.94 11.86
C ARG A 110 4.37 2.81 11.97
N ARG A 111 4.54 2.04 10.89
CA ARG A 111 5.63 1.06 10.80
C ARG A 111 6.95 1.81 10.61
N ILE A 112 7.98 1.41 11.35
CA ILE A 112 9.31 1.97 11.24
C ILE A 112 10.17 1.01 10.42
N ILE A 113 10.68 1.50 9.29
CA ILE A 113 11.59 0.77 8.41
C ILE A 113 12.90 1.55 8.40
N ILE A 114 14.00 0.89 8.79
CA ILE A 114 15.34 1.46 8.78
C ILE A 114 16.07 0.94 7.56
N GLN A 115 16.62 1.86 6.77
CA GLN A 115 17.54 1.54 5.69
C GLN A 115 18.95 1.94 6.13
N SER A 116 19.87 0.97 6.12
CA SER A 116 21.27 1.21 6.47
C SER A 116 22.12 0.65 5.34
N PRO A 117 22.98 1.44 4.68
CA PRO A 117 24.08 0.84 3.93
C PRO A 117 24.84 -0.01 4.96
N GLY A 118 24.95 -1.32 4.72
CA GLY A 118 25.47 -2.27 5.72
C GLY A 118 26.81 -1.83 6.33
N GLU A 119 27.22 -2.44 7.44
CA GLU A 119 28.54 -2.20 8.02
C GLU A 119 29.60 -2.25 6.91
N ARG A 120 30.31 -1.13 6.72
CA ARG A 120 31.54 -1.17 5.93
C ARG A 120 32.42 -2.19 6.63
N GLY A 121 32.74 -3.30 5.94
CA GLY A 121 33.82 -4.17 6.38
C GLY A 121 35.05 -3.31 6.68
N PRO A 122 35.92 -3.71 7.64
CA PRO A 122 37.07 -2.91 8.01
C PRO A 122 37.86 -2.58 6.74
N CYS A 123 38.12 -1.29 6.53
CA CYS A 123 39.02 -0.85 5.47
C CYS A 123 40.39 -1.50 5.74
N HIS A 124 40.82 -2.40 4.86
CA HIS A 124 42.21 -2.87 4.83
C HIS A 124 43.13 -1.78 4.29
#